data_AF-A0A925BNK0-F1
#
_entry.id   AF-A0A925BNK0-F1
#
_cell.length_a   1.000
_cell.length_b   1.000
_cell.length_c   1.000
_cell.angle_alpha   90.00
_cell.angle_beta   90.00
_cell.angle_gamma   90.00
#
_symmetry.space_group_name_H-M   'P 1'
#
loop_
_entity.id
_entity.type
_entity.pdbx_description
1 polymer ?
#
loop_
_entity_poly.entity_id
_entity_poly.type
_entity_poly.pdbx_seq_one_letter_code
_entity_poly.pdbx_strand_id
1 'polypeptide(L)'
;HLIELAPNAPLAKLASPNDPWPTALARESGFRFLGYKLDAQQQPTFRYSFSGVTVEDQPTPLKAGGQPFVGLRRTLTLAGSASEPLYYRAAVSSKIEKTAEGEYKLDGFWTMKLSTTNGGEAATLRQAGGKWELLVPVNLSGGKAVLTQDYVW
;
A
#
# COMPACT_ATOMS: atom_id res chain seq x y z
N HIS A 1 7.61 17.72 -10.08
CA HIS A 1 8.22 16.38 -9.91
C HIS A 1 7.10 15.35 -10.04
N LEU A 2 7.30 14.25 -10.77
CA LEU A 2 6.30 13.20 -10.89
C LEU A 2 6.52 12.20 -9.75
N ILE A 3 5.50 11.98 -8.93
CA ILE A 3 5.53 10.92 -7.91
C ILE A 3 5.02 9.65 -8.57
N GLU A 4 5.90 8.68 -8.78
CA GLU A 4 5.52 7.34 -9.20
C GLU A 4 5.12 6.51 -7.98
N LEU A 5 3.84 6.15 -7.91
CA LEU A 5 3.39 5.12 -6.98
C LEU A 5 3.84 3.75 -7.48
N ALA A 6 3.99 2.78 -6.57
CA ALA A 6 4.49 1.45 -6.88
C ALA A 6 3.78 0.87 -8.13
N PRO A 7 4.51 0.60 -9.23
CA PRO A 7 3.92 0.12 -10.47
C PRO A 7 3.42 -1.32 -10.26
N ASN A 8 2.31 -1.71 -10.90
CA ASN A 8 1.64 -3.03 -10.78
C ASN A 8 0.73 -3.19 -9.55
N ALA A 9 0.18 -4.40 -9.40
CA ALA A 9 -0.71 -4.75 -8.32
C ALA A 9 -0.08 -4.47 -6.93
N PRO A 10 -0.82 -3.85 -5.99
CA PRO A 10 -0.30 -3.49 -4.67
C PRO A 10 -0.17 -4.69 -3.72
N LEU A 11 -0.84 -5.79 -4.02
CA LEU A 11 -0.81 -7.02 -3.21
C LEU A 11 -0.28 -8.19 -4.03
N ALA A 12 0.41 -9.10 -3.34
CA ALA A 12 0.86 -10.37 -3.90
C ALA A 12 0.82 -11.45 -2.82
N LYS A 13 0.62 -12.69 -3.25
CA LYS A 13 0.92 -13.87 -2.44
C LYS A 13 2.38 -14.23 -2.69
N LEU A 14 3.19 -14.29 -1.64
CA LEU A 14 4.59 -14.70 -1.72
C LEU A 14 4.80 -15.85 -0.74
N ALA A 15 5.52 -16.90 -1.14
CA ALA A 15 5.84 -17.99 -0.22
C ALA A 15 6.92 -17.55 0.79
N SER A 16 7.78 -16.61 0.37
CA SER A 16 8.84 -15.99 1.15
C SER A 16 8.92 -14.48 0.89
N PRO A 17 9.30 -13.66 1.89
CA PRO A 17 9.52 -12.23 1.71
C PRO A 17 10.68 -11.88 0.78
N ASN A 18 11.44 -12.87 0.26
CA ASN A 18 12.50 -12.68 -0.74
C ASN A 18 12.07 -13.06 -2.16
N ASP A 19 10.87 -13.62 -2.35
CA ASP A 19 10.39 -14.01 -3.68
C ASP A 19 10.19 -12.78 -4.56
N PRO A 20 10.50 -12.87 -5.87
CA PRO A 20 10.31 -11.75 -6.79
C PRO A 20 8.85 -11.29 -6.80
N TRP A 21 8.63 -9.98 -6.87
CA TRP A 21 7.27 -9.46 -6.99
C TRP A 21 6.65 -9.89 -8.33
N PRO A 22 5.40 -10.38 -8.36
CA PRO A 22 4.75 -10.81 -9.59
C PRO A 22 4.71 -9.70 -10.65
N THR A 23 5.06 -10.04 -11.88
CA THR A 23 5.12 -9.10 -13.02
C THR A 23 3.91 -9.20 -13.95
N ALA A 24 3.06 -10.22 -13.78
CA ALA A 24 1.83 -10.37 -14.54
C ALA A 24 0.87 -9.20 -14.28
N LEU A 25 0.00 -8.89 -15.25
CA LEU A 25 -0.95 -7.81 -15.09
C LEU A 25 -1.90 -8.09 -13.93
N ALA A 26 -2.38 -7.04 -13.25
CA ALA A 26 -3.24 -7.20 -12.08
C ALA A 26 -4.47 -8.09 -12.37
N ARG A 27 -5.09 -7.91 -13.55
CA ARG A 27 -6.25 -8.70 -13.97
C ARG A 27 -5.93 -10.19 -14.14
N GLU A 28 -4.76 -10.50 -14.72
CA GLU A 28 -4.25 -11.86 -14.91
C GLU A 28 -3.88 -12.50 -13.59
N SER A 29 -3.34 -11.71 -12.66
CA SER A 29 -3.05 -12.10 -11.28
C SER A 29 -4.31 -12.31 -10.42
N GLY A 30 -5.51 -12.12 -10.98
CA GLY A 30 -6.78 -12.41 -10.28
C GLY A 30 -7.39 -11.22 -9.55
N PHE A 31 -6.87 -10.00 -9.72
CA PHE A 31 -7.56 -8.81 -9.22
C PHE A 31 -8.88 -8.60 -9.95
N ARG A 32 -9.91 -8.22 -9.20
CA ARG A 32 -11.22 -7.85 -9.74
C ARG A 32 -11.64 -6.51 -9.14
N PHE A 33 -11.88 -5.52 -9.99
CA PHE A 33 -12.46 -4.25 -9.56
C PHE A 33 -13.94 -4.46 -9.26
N LEU A 34 -14.38 -4.01 -8.09
CA LEU A 34 -15.74 -4.16 -7.58
C LEU A 34 -16.53 -2.84 -7.62
N GLY A 35 -15.94 -1.78 -8.20
CA GLY A 35 -16.51 -0.45 -8.25
C GLY A 35 -15.94 0.48 -7.19
N TYR A 36 -16.63 1.59 -6.98
CA TYR A 36 -16.28 2.58 -5.97
C TYR A 36 -17.55 3.19 -5.37
N LYS A 37 -17.43 3.74 -4.17
CA LYS A 37 -18.45 4.57 -3.51
C LYS A 37 -17.89 5.96 -3.27
N LEU A 38 -18.72 6.99 -3.33
CA LEU A 38 -18.35 8.34 -2.92
C LEU A 38 -18.89 8.59 -1.52
N ASP A 39 -18.11 9.28 -0.69
CA ASP A 39 -18.61 9.80 0.58
C ASP A 39 -19.35 11.14 0.40
N ALA A 40 -19.80 11.73 1.51
CA ALA A 40 -20.51 13.01 1.50
C ALA A 40 -19.67 14.18 0.94
N GLN A 41 -18.33 14.04 0.95
CA GLN A 41 -17.38 15.00 0.42
C GLN A 41 -16.94 14.66 -1.01
N GLN A 42 -17.63 13.72 -1.67
CA GLN A 42 -17.32 13.23 -3.02
C GLN A 42 -15.94 12.56 -3.12
N GLN A 43 -15.38 12.05 -2.02
CA GLN A 43 -14.12 11.31 -2.03
C GLN A 43 -14.38 9.84 -2.33
N PRO A 44 -13.65 9.23 -3.29
CA PRO A 44 -13.88 7.86 -3.65
C PRO A 44 -13.28 6.90 -2.63
N THR A 45 -13.97 5.79 -2.40
CA THR A 45 -13.40 4.56 -1.86
C THR A 45 -13.47 3.51 -2.96
N PHE A 46 -12.32 3.13 -3.49
CA PHE A 46 -12.19 2.09 -4.50
C PHE A 46 -12.31 0.72 -3.85
N ARG A 47 -13.04 -0.20 -4.47
CA ARG A 47 -13.21 -1.56 -3.99
C ARG A 47 -12.66 -2.54 -5.01
N TYR A 48 -11.84 -3.47 -4.57
CA TYR A 48 -11.35 -4.57 -5.41
C TYR A 48 -11.14 -5.83 -4.58
N SER A 49 -11.14 -6.99 -5.22
CA SER A 49 -10.82 -8.25 -4.58
C SER A 49 -9.58 -8.90 -5.18
N PHE A 50 -8.83 -9.60 -4.34
CA PHE A 50 -7.70 -10.43 -4.72
C PHE A 50 -7.63 -11.63 -3.79
N SER A 51 -7.66 -12.84 -4.35
CA SER A 51 -7.44 -14.10 -3.62
C SER A 51 -8.26 -14.26 -2.32
N GLY A 52 -9.57 -14.00 -2.36
CA GLY A 52 -10.45 -14.13 -1.19
C GLY A 52 -10.45 -12.93 -0.23
N VAL A 53 -9.63 -11.92 -0.52
CA VAL A 53 -9.54 -10.67 0.24
C VAL A 53 -10.23 -9.55 -0.52
N THR A 54 -11.12 -8.82 0.16
CA THR A 54 -11.66 -7.55 -0.33
C THR A 54 -10.83 -6.41 0.21
N VAL A 55 -10.52 -5.45 -0.65
CA VAL A 55 -9.78 -4.24 -0.31
C VAL A 55 -10.68 -3.04 -0.58
N GLU A 56 -10.84 -2.19 0.43
CA GLU A 56 -11.32 -0.83 0.29
C GLU A 56 -10.11 0.11 0.35
N ASP A 57 -9.90 0.94 -0.67
CA ASP A 57 -8.81 1.90 -0.78
C ASP A 57 -9.38 3.31 -0.88
N GLN A 58 -9.16 4.09 0.17
CA GLN A 58 -9.69 5.43 0.32
C GLN A 58 -8.57 6.47 0.26
N PRO A 59 -8.36 7.11 -0.91
CA PRO A 59 -7.55 8.32 -1.01
C PRO A 59 -8.29 9.52 -0.41
N THR A 60 -7.63 10.24 0.47
CA THR A 60 -8.11 11.48 1.09
C THR A 60 -6.99 12.52 1.07
N PRO A 61 -7.30 13.81 0.88
CA PRO A 61 -6.27 14.82 0.86
C PRO A 61 -5.69 15.07 2.26
N LEU A 62 -4.36 15.16 2.37
CA LEU A 62 -3.69 15.46 3.63
C LEU A 62 -3.62 16.98 3.84
N LYS A 63 -4.20 17.46 4.95
CA LYS A 63 -4.10 18.86 5.38
C LYS A 63 -3.15 18.94 6.58
N ALA A 64 -2.27 19.94 6.60
CA ALA A 64 -1.45 20.27 7.77
C ALA A 64 -1.86 21.64 8.31
N GLY A 65 -2.40 21.71 9.53
CA GLY A 65 -2.56 22.96 10.28
C GLY A 65 -3.21 24.14 9.52
N GLY A 66 -4.28 23.90 8.75
CA GLY A 66 -4.97 24.95 8.00
C GLY A 66 -4.29 25.44 6.71
N GLN A 67 -3.16 24.83 6.33
CA GLN A 67 -2.44 25.08 5.08
C GLN A 67 -3.11 24.40 3.86
N PRO A 68 -2.73 24.76 2.62
CA PRO A 68 -3.07 24.00 1.41
C PRO A 68 -2.72 22.50 1.55
N PHE A 69 -3.32 21.67 0.70
CA PHE A 69 -3.08 20.24 0.70
C PHE A 69 -1.58 19.94 0.53
N VAL A 70 -0.99 19.28 1.51
CA VAL A 70 0.46 18.96 1.58
C VAL A 70 0.75 17.52 1.18
N GLY A 71 -0.26 16.78 0.72
CA GLY A 71 -0.11 15.37 0.46
C GLY A 71 -1.40 14.62 0.18
N LEU A 72 -1.24 13.31 0.05
CA LEU A 72 -2.31 12.33 -0.12
C LEU A 72 -2.21 11.30 1.00
N ARG A 73 -3.31 11.01 1.67
CA ARG A 73 -3.45 9.84 2.55
C ARG A 73 -4.22 8.76 1.81
N ARG A 74 -3.69 7.54 1.76
CA ARG A 74 -4.43 6.34 1.35
C ARG A 74 -4.66 5.46 2.58
N THR A 75 -5.92 5.15 2.84
CA THR A 75 -6.30 4.15 3.85
C THR A 75 -6.77 2.90 3.14
N LEU A 76 -6.01 1.82 3.25
CA LEU A 76 -6.37 0.51 2.72
C LEU A 76 -6.93 -0.35 3.85
N THR A 77 -8.19 -0.75 3.72
CA THR A 77 -8.83 -1.75 4.59
C THR A 77 -8.93 -3.07 3.83
N LEU A 78 -8.24 -4.09 4.32
CA LEU A 78 -8.28 -5.44 3.79
C LEU A 78 -9.16 -6.29 4.70
N ALA A 79 -10.07 -7.08 4.15
CA ALA A 79 -10.96 -7.95 4.90
C ALA A 79 -11.21 -9.27 4.18
N GLY A 80 -11.42 -10.34 4.95
CA GLY A 80 -11.60 -11.69 4.43
C GLY A 80 -10.54 -12.65 4.97
N SER A 81 -10.21 -13.66 4.17
CA SER A 81 -9.17 -14.65 4.50
C SER A 81 -8.22 -14.82 3.33
N ALA A 82 -6.93 -14.97 3.62
CA ALA A 82 -5.91 -15.31 2.64
C ALA A 82 -5.44 -16.74 2.92
N SER A 83 -5.40 -17.58 1.87
CA SER A 83 -4.95 -18.98 1.98
C SER A 83 -3.42 -19.13 2.00
N GLU A 84 -2.70 -18.06 1.69
CA GLU A 84 -1.24 -18.01 1.61
C GLU A 84 -0.76 -16.67 2.17
N PRO A 85 0.54 -16.53 2.52
CA PRO A 85 1.07 -15.27 3.04
C PRO A 85 0.86 -14.12 2.04
N LEU A 86 0.14 -13.10 2.50
CA LEU A 86 -0.21 -11.93 1.72
C LEU A 86 0.75 -10.80 2.06
N TYR A 87 1.28 -10.13 1.03
CA TYR A 87 2.15 -8.98 1.18
C TYR A 87 1.55 -7.78 0.45
N TYR A 88 1.69 -6.61 1.07
CA TYR A 88 1.44 -5.32 0.47
C TYR A 88 2.78 -4.65 0.12
N ARG A 89 2.95 -4.22 -1.14
CA ARG A 89 4.13 -3.45 -1.56
C ARG A 89 3.82 -1.97 -1.45
N ALA A 90 4.24 -1.40 -0.32
CA ALA A 90 4.00 -0.03 0.05
C ALA A 90 4.68 0.98 -0.87
N ALA A 91 5.90 0.66 -1.33
CA ALA A 91 6.66 1.53 -2.24
C ALA A 91 7.69 0.76 -3.05
N VAL A 92 8.07 1.32 -4.21
CA VAL A 92 9.19 0.90 -5.04
C VAL A 92 9.91 2.15 -5.53
N SER A 93 11.23 2.21 -5.38
CA SER A 93 12.01 3.40 -5.75
C SER A 93 13.50 3.05 -5.92
N SER A 94 14.26 3.92 -6.59
CA SER A 94 15.71 3.70 -6.75
C SER A 94 16.44 3.79 -5.42
N LYS A 95 15.91 4.56 -4.46
CA LYS A 95 16.41 4.64 -3.10
C LYS A 95 15.27 4.87 -2.10
N ILE A 96 15.17 4.03 -1.09
CA ILE A 96 14.26 4.22 0.06
C ILE A 96 15.08 4.23 1.34
N GLU A 97 14.98 5.32 2.10
CA GLU A 97 15.71 5.52 3.35
C GLU A 97 14.73 5.60 4.50
N LYS A 98 14.82 4.70 5.49
CA LYS A 98 14.05 4.83 6.73
C LYS A 98 14.62 5.98 7.55
N THR A 99 13.84 7.04 7.77
CA THR A 99 14.25 8.24 8.52
C THR A 99 13.77 8.22 9.96
N ALA A 100 12.65 7.52 10.24
CA ALA A 100 12.13 7.24 11.57
C ALA A 100 11.27 5.97 11.53
N GLU A 101 10.71 5.56 12.68
CA GLU A 101 9.73 4.46 12.69
C GLU A 101 8.51 4.83 11.84
N GLY A 102 8.15 3.95 10.89
CA GLY A 102 7.08 4.22 9.92
C GLY A 102 7.35 5.37 8.92
N GLU A 103 8.52 6.01 8.91
CA GLU A 103 8.83 7.13 8.01
C GLU A 103 9.96 6.79 7.04
N TYR A 104 9.73 7.03 5.75
CA TYR A 104 10.62 6.68 4.66
C TYR A 104 10.78 7.84 3.69
N LYS A 105 12.01 8.19 3.33
CA LYS A 105 12.33 9.17 2.29
C LYS A 105 12.65 8.44 0.98
N LEU A 106 11.98 8.82 -0.10
CA LEU A 106 12.07 8.16 -1.39
C LEU A 106 12.75 9.07 -2.41
N ASP A 107 13.83 8.55 -3.00
CA ASP A 107 14.71 9.24 -3.96
C ASP A 107 15.20 10.63 -3.52
N GLY A 108 15.12 10.94 -2.23
CA GLY A 108 15.48 12.24 -1.68
C GLY A 108 14.42 13.34 -1.83
N PHE A 109 13.28 13.06 -2.46
CA PHE A 109 12.31 14.09 -2.88
C PHE A 109 11.06 14.19 -2.02
N TRP A 110 10.49 13.05 -1.61
CA TRP A 110 9.23 13.02 -0.88
C TRP A 110 9.28 12.01 0.27
N THR A 111 8.39 12.21 1.23
CA THR A 111 8.32 11.38 2.44
C THR A 111 7.05 10.55 2.42
N MET A 112 7.20 9.24 2.62
CA MET A 112 6.09 8.34 2.90
C MET A 112 6.03 8.05 4.39
N LYS A 113 4.86 8.21 5.00
CA LYS A 113 4.58 7.69 6.34
C LYS A 113 3.67 6.48 6.22
N LEU A 114 4.02 5.39 6.87
CA LEU A 114 3.28 4.14 6.86
C LEU A 114 2.97 3.73 8.29
N SER A 115 1.69 3.46 8.55
CA SER A 115 1.25 2.84 9.79
C SER A 115 0.30 1.69 9.49
N THR A 116 0.27 0.71 10.39
CA THR A 116 -0.55 -0.49 10.25
C THR A 116 -1.32 -0.73 11.54
N THR A 117 -2.54 -1.25 11.41
CA THR A 117 -3.34 -1.72 12.56
C THR A 117 -4.10 -2.99 12.18
N ASN A 118 -4.59 -3.71 13.19
CA ASN A 118 -5.45 -4.87 13.02
C ASN A 118 -4.88 -5.95 12.08
N GLY A 119 -3.57 -6.19 12.03
CA GLY A 119 -3.01 -7.30 11.22
C GLY A 119 -2.07 -6.91 10.09
N GLY A 120 -1.82 -5.62 9.84
CA GLY A 120 -0.62 -5.23 9.10
C GLY A 120 0.62 -5.32 10.00
N GLU A 121 1.65 -6.03 9.56
CA GLU A 121 2.88 -6.25 10.34
C GLU A 121 3.95 -5.18 10.05
N ALA A 122 5.12 -5.31 10.71
CA ALA A 122 6.23 -4.39 10.52
C ALA A 122 6.73 -4.41 9.06
N ALA A 123 6.91 -3.21 8.49
CA ALA A 123 7.39 -3.07 7.13
C ALA A 123 8.88 -3.43 7.01
N THR A 124 9.26 -4.03 5.89
CA THR A 124 10.63 -4.48 5.61
C THR A 124 11.13 -3.86 4.31
N LEU A 125 12.38 -3.38 4.33
CA LEU A 125 13.07 -2.92 3.14
C LEU A 125 13.85 -4.07 2.53
N ARG A 126 13.71 -4.26 1.22
CA ARG A 126 14.51 -5.21 0.45
C ARG A 126 14.97 -4.62 -0.87
N GLN A 127 16.03 -5.17 -1.42
CA GLN A 127 16.44 -4.90 -2.79
C GLN A 127 15.93 -6.01 -3.71
N ALA A 128 15.29 -5.64 -4.81
CA ALA A 128 14.80 -6.56 -5.83
C ALA A 128 14.82 -5.87 -7.20
N GLY A 129 15.31 -6.55 -8.24
CA GLY A 129 15.33 -6.03 -9.61
C GLY A 129 16.04 -4.68 -9.77
N GLY A 130 17.09 -4.43 -8.98
CA GLY A 130 17.85 -3.16 -9.01
C GLY A 130 17.15 -1.97 -8.36
N LYS A 131 16.02 -2.16 -7.68
CA LYS A 131 15.30 -1.13 -6.91
C LYS A 131 15.12 -1.56 -5.45
N TRP A 132 14.78 -0.59 -4.62
CA TRP A 132 14.29 -0.84 -3.26
C TRP A 132 12.78 -1.04 -3.28
N GLU A 133 12.31 -2.01 -2.49
CA GLU A 133 10.90 -2.23 -2.21
C GLU A 133 10.65 -2.15 -0.70
N LEU A 134 9.54 -1.52 -0.32
CA LEU A 134 9.04 -1.55 1.04
C LEU A 134 7.84 -2.50 1.10
N LEU A 135 7.99 -3.61 1.81
CA LEU A 135 6.97 -4.66 1.92
C LEU A 135 6.34 -4.71 3.31
N VAL A 136 5.04 -4.96 3.36
CA VAL A 136 4.26 -5.13 4.57
C VAL A 136 3.60 -6.51 4.53
N PRO A 137 3.98 -7.46 5.41
CA PRO A 137 3.20 -8.67 5.59
C PRO A 137 1.81 -8.33 6.12
N VAL A 138 0.79 -9.00 5.59
CA VAL A 138 -0.61 -8.79 5.96
C VAL A 138 -1.18 -10.08 6.54
N ASN A 139 -1.55 -10.02 7.81
CA ASN A 139 -2.19 -11.09 8.54
C ASN A 139 -3.68 -10.78 8.72
N LEU A 140 -4.54 -11.64 8.15
CA LEU A 140 -6.00 -11.50 8.21
C LEU A 140 -6.66 -12.51 9.16
N SER A 141 -5.92 -13.12 10.08
CA SER A 141 -6.49 -14.05 11.08
C SER A 141 -7.59 -13.40 11.95
N GLY A 142 -7.49 -12.08 12.19
CA GLY A 142 -8.54 -11.28 12.83
C GLY A 142 -9.66 -10.81 11.91
N GLY A 143 -9.71 -11.29 10.66
CA GLY A 143 -10.72 -10.98 9.64
C GLY A 143 -10.56 -9.63 8.92
N LYS A 144 -9.63 -8.79 9.38
CA LYS A 144 -9.34 -7.46 8.81
C LYS A 144 -7.85 -7.15 8.94
N ALA A 145 -7.35 -6.18 8.17
CA ALA A 145 -6.11 -5.43 8.36
C ALA A 145 -6.29 -4.00 7.82
N VAL A 146 -5.60 -3.02 8.40
CA VAL A 146 -5.65 -1.63 7.93
C VAL A 146 -4.25 -1.09 7.76
N LEU A 147 -3.97 -0.54 6.58
CA LEU A 147 -2.71 0.08 6.20
C LEU A 147 -2.99 1.55 5.87
N THR A 148 -2.29 2.48 6.51
CA THR A 148 -2.41 3.92 6.20
C THR A 148 -1.09 4.41 5.65
N GLN A 149 -1.13 5.02 4.47
CA GLN A 149 0.01 5.60 3.79
C GLN A 149 -0.21 7.08 3.54
N ASP A 150 0.66 7.91 4.08
CA ASP A 150 0.72 9.33 3.75
C ASP A 150 1.86 9.57 2.79
N TYR A 151 1.56 10.19 1.67
CA TYR A 151 2.51 10.72 0.69
C TYR A 151 2.60 12.22 0.94
N VAL A 152 3.77 12.70 1.37
CA VAL A 152 4.02 14.11 1.70
C VAL A 152 5.09 14.66 0.77
N TRP A 153 4.78 15.77 0.09
CA TRP A 153 5.65 16.41 -0.90
C TRP A 153 5.58 17.94 -0.82
#